data_AF-Q86F10-F1
#
_entry.id   AF-Q86F10-F1
#
_cell.length_a   1.000
_cell.length_b   1.000
_cell.length_c   1.000
_cell.angle_alpha   90.00
_cell.angle_beta   90.00
_cell.angle_gamma   90.00
#
_symmetry.space_group_name_H-M   'P 1'
#
loop_
_entity.id
_entity.type
_entity.pdbx_description
1 polymer ?
#
loop_
_entity_poly.entity_id
_entity_poly.type
_entity_poly.pdbx_seq_one_letter_code
_entity_poly.pdbx_strand_id
1 'polypeptide(L)'
;FNKAIREEMLMHKANQKVDSRQVSDILYTIPDWLSHHSLTAKKLRLNDLLKSFTVRLRPTYIPALGHHVVSEVLKQTLPIAYVHKNNFSNSPEIRLLNPLAINFEQYEKNLRNALYIIEKKLIEIIFEYIDSDSLNDLRENVNLVKYTKWKSKLCWYQDNVCILNIFERNNWPFPQNEFNLLTNELDMGQKYLNEIKHLKEKRNSSMLIRSSKQINSTFYDRAPCGHPYRRQI
;
A
#
# COMPACT_ATOMS: atom_id res chain seq x y z
N PHE A 1 16.94 16.40 53.83
CA PHE A 1 17.66 15.94 52.63
C PHE A 1 16.75 15.48 51.47
N ASN A 2 15.55 14.90 51.70
CA ASN A 2 14.69 14.40 50.61
C ASN A 2 13.62 15.39 50.07
N LYS A 3 13.53 16.61 50.60
CA LYS A 3 12.55 17.62 50.14
C LYS A 3 13.11 18.47 48.98
N ALA A 4 14.37 18.89 49.08
CA ALA A 4 15.05 19.66 48.03
C ALA A 4 15.16 18.90 46.70
N ILE A 5 15.46 17.59 46.76
CA ILE A 5 15.54 16.73 45.55
C ILE A 5 14.17 16.59 44.87
N ARG A 6 13.08 16.52 45.64
CA ARG A 6 11.72 16.46 45.08
C ARG A 6 11.30 17.79 44.44
N GLU A 7 11.71 18.91 45.03
CA GLU A 7 11.45 20.24 44.48
C GLU A 7 12.28 20.48 43.21
N GLU A 8 13.54 20.05 43.15
CA GLU A 8 14.34 20.07 41.91
C GLU A 8 13.74 19.19 40.81
N MET A 9 13.27 17.97 41.14
CA MET A 9 12.59 17.10 40.15
C MET A 9 11.28 17.69 39.63
N LEU A 10 10.53 18.43 40.46
CA LEU A 10 9.30 19.11 40.04
C LEU A 10 9.60 20.36 39.18
N MET A 11 10.69 21.08 39.46
CA MET A 11 11.13 22.22 38.64
C MET A 11 11.68 21.77 37.28
N HIS A 12 12.42 20.66 37.22
CA HIS A 12 12.85 20.06 35.95
C HIS A 12 11.69 19.52 35.11
N LYS A 13 10.60 19.06 35.75
CA LYS A 13 9.39 18.60 35.06
C LYS A 13 8.50 19.77 34.60
N ALA A 14 8.57 20.93 35.27
CA ALA A 14 7.84 22.14 34.87
C ALA A 14 8.49 22.87 33.68
N ASN A 15 9.82 22.72 33.50
CA ASN A 15 10.57 23.31 32.37
C ASN A 15 10.63 22.41 31.11
N GLN A 16 9.92 21.26 31.11
CA GLN A 16 9.68 20.45 29.90
C GLN A 16 8.28 20.67 29.31
N LYS A 17 7.76 21.90 29.38
CA LYS A 17 6.80 22.37 28.37
C LYS A 17 7.59 22.84 27.16
N VAL A 18 8.18 21.86 26.47
CA VAL A 18 8.74 22.05 25.14
C VAL A 18 7.57 22.27 24.19
N ASP A 19 7.61 23.41 23.51
CA ASP A 19 6.74 23.79 22.42
C ASP A 19 6.54 22.62 21.45
N SER A 20 5.30 22.15 21.32
CA SER A 20 4.91 20.97 20.54
C SER A 20 4.91 21.21 19.02
N ARG A 21 5.87 22.01 18.52
CA ARG A 21 5.95 22.41 17.11
C ARG A 21 7.34 22.32 16.48
N GLN A 22 8.39 21.85 17.17
CA GLN A 22 9.74 21.76 16.59
C GLN A 22 10.58 20.55 17.06
N VAL A 23 9.98 19.36 17.17
CA VAL A 23 10.75 18.12 17.42
C VAL A 23 10.27 17.01 16.48
N SER A 24 10.63 17.08 15.19
CA SER A 24 10.51 15.89 14.32
C SER A 24 11.28 15.94 13.00
N ASP A 25 12.44 16.60 12.90
CA ASP A 25 13.19 16.66 11.62
C ASP A 25 14.64 16.14 11.75
N ILE A 26 14.89 15.18 12.64
CA ILE A 26 16.22 14.54 12.76
C ILE A 26 16.08 13.03 12.58
N LEU A 27 16.50 12.57 11.38
CA LEU A 27 16.85 11.20 10.98
C LEU A 27 15.74 10.13 11.05
N TYR A 28 14.77 10.21 10.15
CA TYR A 28 13.94 9.04 9.80
C TYR A 28 14.62 8.27 8.67
N THR A 29 15.26 7.14 8.96
CA THR A 29 15.75 6.22 7.92
C THR A 29 14.55 5.68 7.13
N ILE A 30 14.69 5.40 5.83
CA ILE A 30 13.56 4.93 5.00
C ILE A 30 12.82 3.71 5.57
N PRO A 31 13.49 2.70 6.17
CA PRO A 31 12.80 1.58 6.80
C PRO A 31 11.89 2.01 7.96
N ASP A 32 12.30 3.00 8.75
CA ASP A 32 11.48 3.56 9.83
C ASP A 32 10.29 4.32 9.24
N TRP A 33 10.51 5.08 8.16
CA TRP A 33 9.42 5.68 7.36
C TRP A 33 8.39 4.67 6.88
N LEU A 34 8.86 3.57 6.30
CA LEU A 34 8.00 2.51 5.81
C LEU A 34 7.28 1.75 6.94
N SER A 35 7.81 1.73 8.17
CA SER A 35 7.13 1.10 9.29
C SER A 35 5.75 1.71 9.57
N HIS A 36 5.55 2.99 9.23
CA HIS A 36 4.27 3.70 9.36
C HIS A 36 3.53 3.87 8.02
N HIS A 37 4.26 4.00 6.91
CA HIS A 37 3.69 4.38 5.62
C HIS A 37 3.59 3.24 4.59
N SER A 38 4.18 2.07 4.85
CA SER A 38 4.10 0.91 3.94
C SER A 38 2.68 0.38 3.77
N LEU A 39 2.48 -0.40 2.70
CA LEU A 39 1.22 -1.09 2.46
C LEU A 39 0.91 -2.08 3.58
N THR A 40 1.94 -2.70 4.16
CA THR A 40 1.80 -3.63 5.30
C THR A 40 1.32 -2.92 6.56
N ALA A 41 1.93 -1.78 6.90
CA ALA A 41 1.55 -0.97 8.06
C ALA A 41 0.11 -0.48 7.96
N LYS A 42 -0.30 -0.04 6.77
CA LYS A 42 -1.67 0.41 6.50
C LYS A 42 -2.68 -0.71 6.30
N LYS A 43 -2.26 -1.99 6.37
CA LYS A 43 -3.12 -3.18 6.10
C LYS A 43 -3.79 -3.13 4.72
N LEU A 44 -3.07 -2.63 3.74
CA LEU A 44 -3.50 -2.47 2.35
C LEU A 44 -2.93 -3.55 1.43
N ARG A 45 -2.52 -4.71 1.98
CA ARG A 45 -2.26 -5.89 1.16
C ARG A 45 -3.56 -6.59 0.80
N LEU A 46 -3.57 -7.26 -0.35
CA LEU A 46 -4.74 -8.05 -0.74
C LEU A 46 -5.11 -9.10 0.32
N ASN A 47 -4.13 -9.77 0.92
CA ASN A 47 -4.41 -10.74 1.98
C ASN A 47 -5.01 -10.09 3.25
N ASP A 48 -4.59 -8.86 3.59
CA ASP A 48 -5.14 -8.13 4.73
C ASP A 48 -6.60 -7.73 4.46
N LEU A 49 -6.91 -7.33 3.22
CA LEU A 49 -8.27 -7.11 2.76
C LEU A 49 -9.10 -8.40 2.81
N LEU A 50 -8.62 -9.50 2.24
CA LEU A 50 -9.38 -10.76 2.20
C LEU A 50 -9.62 -11.29 3.61
N LYS A 51 -8.61 -11.21 4.50
CA LYS A 51 -8.68 -11.71 5.87
C LYS A 51 -9.79 -11.04 6.69
N SER A 52 -10.06 -9.74 6.50
CA SER A 52 -11.14 -9.05 7.22
C SER A 52 -12.53 -9.55 6.84
N PHE A 53 -12.68 -10.14 5.65
CA PHE A 53 -13.93 -10.73 5.15
C PHE A 53 -13.92 -12.27 5.16
N THR A 54 -12.96 -12.90 5.86
CA THR A 54 -12.92 -14.35 6.04
C THR A 54 -13.60 -14.78 7.33
N VAL A 55 -14.52 -15.73 7.21
CA VAL A 55 -15.12 -16.44 8.34
C VAL A 55 -14.36 -17.74 8.55
N ARG A 56 -13.79 -17.91 9.74
CA ARG A 56 -13.16 -19.18 10.12
C ARG A 56 -14.21 -20.16 10.56
N LEU A 57 -14.22 -21.34 9.94
CA LEU A 57 -15.00 -22.48 10.38
C LEU A 57 -14.07 -23.55 10.93
N ARG A 58 -14.39 -23.99 12.14
CA ARG A 58 -13.82 -25.20 12.72
C ARG A 58 -14.83 -26.33 12.53
N PRO A 59 -14.49 -27.35 11.73
CA PRO A 59 -15.30 -28.54 11.63
C PRO A 59 -15.43 -29.23 12.98
N THR A 60 -16.63 -29.65 13.32
CA THR A 60 -16.89 -30.42 14.53
C THR A 60 -16.83 -31.90 14.18
N TYR A 61 -15.99 -32.67 14.87
CA TYR A 61 -15.96 -34.11 14.71
C TYR A 61 -17.19 -34.75 15.35
N ILE A 62 -17.93 -35.55 14.58
CA ILE A 62 -19.09 -36.29 15.08
C ILE A 62 -18.73 -37.78 15.10
N PRO A 63 -18.48 -38.39 16.27
CA PRO A 63 -18.04 -39.79 16.37
C PRO A 63 -19.01 -40.77 15.73
N ALA A 64 -20.31 -40.55 15.87
CA ALA A 64 -21.35 -41.41 15.29
C ALA A 64 -21.31 -41.45 13.75
N LEU A 65 -20.75 -40.43 13.10
CA LEU A 65 -20.63 -40.33 11.66
C LEU A 65 -19.21 -40.65 11.16
N GLY A 66 -18.23 -40.75 12.06
CA GLY A 66 -16.82 -41.00 11.73
C GLY A 66 -16.15 -39.88 10.93
N HIS A 67 -16.73 -38.68 10.83
CA HIS A 67 -16.16 -37.58 10.07
C HIS A 67 -16.47 -36.19 10.67
N HIS A 68 -15.76 -35.18 10.16
CA HIS A 68 -15.91 -33.79 10.55
C HIS A 68 -17.05 -33.12 9.76
N VAL A 69 -17.98 -32.50 10.47
CA VAL A 69 -19.13 -31.81 9.90
C VAL A 69 -18.98 -30.30 10.06
N VAL A 70 -19.51 -29.54 9.10
CA VAL A 70 -19.49 -28.08 9.06
C VAL A 70 -20.87 -27.57 8.69
N SER A 71 -21.19 -26.33 9.10
CA SER A 71 -22.48 -25.71 8.81
C SER A 71 -22.75 -25.65 7.32
N GLU A 72 -23.81 -26.33 6.90
CA GLU A 72 -24.26 -26.36 5.51
C GLU A 72 -24.82 -25.01 5.06
N VAL A 73 -25.48 -24.28 5.97
CA VAL A 73 -25.96 -22.91 5.72
C VAL A 73 -24.78 -21.98 5.39
N LEU A 74 -23.65 -22.13 6.09
CA LEU A 74 -22.47 -21.30 5.82
C LEU A 74 -21.78 -21.69 4.50
N LYS A 75 -21.79 -22.99 4.14
CA LYS A 75 -21.36 -23.44 2.81
C LYS A 75 -22.23 -22.89 1.68
N GLN A 76 -23.55 -22.80 1.90
CA GLN A 76 -24.50 -22.30 0.91
C GLN A 76 -24.43 -20.78 0.74
N THR A 77 -24.19 -20.04 1.83
CA THR A 77 -24.20 -18.57 1.83
C THR A 77 -22.85 -17.95 1.45
N LEU A 78 -21.74 -18.66 1.62
CA LEU A 78 -20.40 -18.16 1.31
C LEU A 78 -19.82 -18.91 0.09
N PRO A 79 -19.62 -18.22 -1.05
CA PRO A 79 -19.38 -18.87 -2.34
C PRO A 79 -17.97 -19.44 -2.50
N ILE A 80 -17.02 -19.10 -1.61
CA ILE A 80 -15.62 -19.53 -1.72
C ILE A 80 -15.17 -20.11 -0.38
N ALA A 81 -14.65 -21.34 -0.43
CA ALA A 81 -14.08 -22.04 0.71
C ALA A 81 -12.64 -22.47 0.37
N TYR A 82 -11.70 -22.22 1.28
CA TYR A 82 -10.35 -22.78 1.23
C TYR A 82 -10.07 -23.58 2.50
N VAL A 83 -9.49 -24.76 2.34
CA VAL A 83 -9.14 -25.65 3.45
C VAL A 83 -7.67 -25.48 3.77
N HIS A 84 -7.39 -24.96 4.96
CA HIS A 84 -6.05 -24.90 5.50
C HIS A 84 -5.77 -26.17 6.30
N LYS A 85 -4.90 -27.04 5.77
CA LYS A 85 -4.41 -28.21 6.50
C LYS A 85 -3.41 -27.71 7.56
N ASN A 86 -3.76 -27.86 8.84
CA ASN A 86 -2.86 -27.53 9.92
C ASN A 86 -2.07 -28.79 10.30
N ASN A 87 -0.74 -28.76 10.16
CA ASN A 87 0.09 -29.92 10.46
C ASN A 87 0.19 -30.23 11.96
N PHE A 88 -0.26 -29.30 12.83
CA PHE A 88 -0.24 -29.44 14.29
C PHE A 88 -1.57 -29.91 14.89
N SER A 89 -2.66 -29.91 14.11
CA SER A 89 -3.99 -30.31 14.57
C SER A 89 -4.62 -31.23 13.54
N ASN A 90 -5.08 -32.41 13.96
CA ASN A 90 -5.77 -33.36 13.08
C ASN A 90 -7.12 -32.83 12.54
N SER A 91 -7.55 -31.63 12.93
CA SER A 91 -8.74 -30.97 12.39
C SER A 91 -8.39 -29.94 11.31
N PRO A 92 -9.00 -30.02 10.11
CA PRO A 92 -8.80 -29.04 9.05
C PRO A 92 -9.43 -27.69 9.42
N GLU A 93 -8.74 -26.57 9.24
CA GLU A 93 -9.33 -25.22 9.40
C GLU A 93 -9.92 -24.80 8.05
N ILE A 94 -11.23 -24.55 7.98
CA ILE A 94 -11.87 -24.07 6.75
C ILE A 94 -12.05 -22.56 6.86
N ARG A 95 -11.65 -21.83 5.82
CA ARG A 95 -11.91 -20.39 5.71
C ARG A 95 -12.89 -20.15 4.59
N LEU A 96 -14.01 -19.54 4.94
CA LEU A 96 -15.03 -19.10 4.00
C LEU A 96 -14.87 -17.61 3.71
N LEU A 97 -15.06 -17.21 2.46
CA LEU A 97 -14.92 -15.83 2.03
C LEU A 97 -16.22 -15.35 1.38
N ASN A 98 -16.64 -14.13 1.73
CA ASN A 98 -17.74 -13.44 1.04
C ASN A 98 -17.18 -12.35 0.11
N PRO A 99 -17.04 -12.61 -1.21
CA PRO A 99 -16.54 -11.62 -2.15
C PRO A 99 -17.51 -10.44 -2.32
N LEU A 100 -18.80 -10.64 -2.02
CA LEU A 100 -19.81 -9.61 -2.20
C LEU A 100 -19.74 -8.51 -1.14
N ALA A 101 -19.27 -8.86 0.06
CA ALA A 101 -19.09 -7.95 1.19
C ALA A 101 -17.89 -6.99 1.04
N ILE A 102 -17.01 -7.24 0.08
CA ILE A 102 -15.79 -6.46 -0.10
C ILE A 102 -16.11 -5.14 -0.82
N ASN A 103 -15.84 -4.02 -0.16
CA ASN A 103 -15.88 -2.70 -0.78
C ASN A 103 -14.57 -2.42 -1.54
N PHE A 104 -14.52 -2.87 -2.79
CA PHE A 104 -13.36 -2.69 -3.66
C PHE A 104 -13.10 -1.23 -4.05
N GLU A 105 -14.11 -0.34 -4.02
CA GLU A 105 -13.95 1.07 -4.38
C GLU A 105 -13.22 1.84 -3.28
N GLN A 106 -13.64 1.66 -2.03
CA GLN A 106 -12.98 2.28 -0.89
C GLN A 106 -11.54 1.77 -0.73
N TYR A 107 -11.32 0.47 -0.92
CA TYR A 107 -9.97 -0.09 -0.89
C TYR A 107 -9.09 0.49 -2.00
N GLU A 108 -9.59 0.57 -3.24
CA GLU A 108 -8.81 1.15 -4.36
C GLU A 108 -8.42 2.59 -4.08
N LYS A 109 -9.33 3.41 -3.55
CA LYS A 109 -9.05 4.80 -3.16
C LYS A 109 -7.96 4.88 -2.09
N ASN A 110 -8.06 4.05 -1.05
CA ASN A 110 -7.07 4.01 0.03
C ASN A 110 -5.69 3.55 -0.48
N LEU A 111 -5.67 2.54 -1.36
CA LEU A 111 -4.45 2.02 -1.96
C LEU A 111 -3.77 3.07 -2.85
N ARG A 112 -4.51 3.74 -3.74
CA ARG A 112 -3.96 4.83 -4.57
C ARG A 112 -3.39 5.97 -3.72
N ASN A 113 -4.07 6.35 -2.64
CA ASN A 113 -3.56 7.37 -1.71
C ASN A 113 -2.26 6.93 -1.02
N ALA A 114 -2.17 5.66 -0.60
CA ALA A 114 -0.93 5.14 -0.03
C ALA A 114 0.22 5.16 -1.05
N LEU A 115 -0.04 4.75 -2.30
CA LEU A 115 0.96 4.78 -3.37
C LEU A 115 1.40 6.20 -3.72
N TYR A 116 0.47 7.16 -3.71
CA TYR A 116 0.80 8.57 -3.89
C TYR A 116 1.76 9.08 -2.81
N ILE A 117 1.55 8.72 -1.54
CA ILE A 117 2.41 9.14 -0.43
C ILE A 117 3.82 8.51 -0.56
N ILE A 118 3.90 7.23 -0.92
CA ILE A 118 5.18 6.53 -1.14
C ILE A 118 5.93 7.12 -2.34
N GLU A 119 5.24 7.37 -3.46
CA GLU A 119 5.84 7.99 -4.64
C GLU A 119 6.33 9.41 -4.33
N LYS A 120 5.55 10.20 -3.58
CA LYS A 120 5.97 11.55 -3.17
C LYS A 120 7.28 11.50 -2.39
N LYS A 121 7.41 10.55 -1.46
CA LYS A 121 8.65 10.39 -0.68
C LYS A 121 9.83 9.99 -1.56
N LEU A 122 9.61 9.11 -2.55
CA LEU A 122 10.62 8.74 -3.53
C LEU A 122 11.10 9.96 -4.34
N ILE A 123 10.16 10.78 -4.81
CA ILE A 123 10.46 12.01 -5.57
C ILE A 123 11.20 13.04 -4.71
N GLU A 124 10.85 13.16 -3.43
CA GLU A 124 11.59 14.01 -2.48
C GLU A 124 13.06 13.58 -2.38
N ILE A 125 13.32 12.27 -2.22
CA ILE A 125 14.68 11.71 -2.18
C ILE A 125 15.43 11.97 -3.49
N ILE A 126 14.78 11.77 -4.63
CA ILE A 126 15.36 12.08 -5.95
C ILE A 126 15.83 13.55 -6.02
N PHE A 127 15.06 14.49 -5.48
CA PHE A 127 15.43 15.90 -5.49
C PHE A 127 16.47 16.29 -4.42
N GLU A 128 16.59 15.52 -3.34
CA GLU A 128 17.59 15.75 -2.28
C GLU A 128 18.98 15.24 -2.68
N TYR A 129 19.05 14.13 -3.41
CA TYR A 129 20.31 13.43 -3.70
C TYR A 129 20.87 13.66 -5.12
N ILE A 130 20.09 14.23 -6.03
CA ILE A 130 20.56 14.57 -7.39
C ILE A 130 20.95 16.06 -7.45
N ASP A 131 22.07 16.35 -8.10
CA ASP A 131 22.58 17.67 -8.43
C ASP A 131 21.70 18.44 -9.43
N SER A 132 21.83 19.78 -9.45
CA SER A 132 20.99 20.64 -10.29
C SER A 132 21.12 20.37 -11.79
N ASP A 133 22.30 19.95 -12.25
CA ASP A 133 22.58 19.73 -13.67
C ASP A 133 21.91 18.44 -14.13
N SER A 134 22.10 17.35 -13.39
CA SER A 134 21.40 16.09 -13.63
C SER A 134 19.87 16.22 -13.51
N LEU A 135 19.35 17.11 -12.65
CA LEU A 135 17.92 17.40 -12.59
C LEU A 135 17.40 18.15 -13.84
N ASN A 136 18.23 19.01 -14.45
CA ASN A 136 17.89 19.64 -15.72
C ASN A 136 17.88 18.61 -16.85
N ASP A 137 18.86 17.71 -16.89
CA ASP A 137 18.86 16.58 -17.82
C ASP A 137 17.62 15.70 -17.65
N LEU A 138 17.20 15.40 -16.42
CA LEU A 138 15.96 14.67 -16.15
C LEU A 138 14.75 15.41 -16.73
N ARG A 139 14.67 16.72 -16.52
CA ARG A 139 13.58 17.56 -17.02
C ARG A 139 13.51 17.55 -18.54
N GLU A 140 14.65 17.56 -19.23
CA GLU A 140 14.73 17.51 -20.69
C GLU A 140 14.37 16.13 -21.22
N ASN A 141 14.97 15.06 -20.67
CA ASN A 141 14.74 13.68 -21.09
C ASN A 141 13.28 13.25 -20.93
N VAL A 142 12.61 13.70 -19.85
CA VAL A 142 11.18 13.41 -19.60
C VAL A 142 10.25 14.39 -20.34
N ASN A 143 10.80 15.35 -21.09
CA ASN A 143 10.07 16.39 -21.82
C ASN A 143 9.14 17.23 -20.90
N LEU A 144 9.62 17.51 -19.69
CA LEU A 144 8.90 18.33 -18.70
C LEU A 144 9.24 19.81 -18.78
N VAL A 145 10.07 20.22 -19.75
CA VAL A 145 10.45 21.62 -20.00
C VAL A 145 9.21 22.51 -20.16
N LYS A 146 8.15 21.98 -20.79
CA LYS A 146 6.87 22.65 -21.06
C LYS A 146 6.07 23.02 -19.80
N TYR A 147 6.40 22.47 -18.64
CA TYR A 147 5.65 22.70 -17.41
C TYR A 147 6.41 23.62 -16.44
N THR A 148 5.72 24.65 -15.94
CA THR A 148 6.26 25.57 -14.92
C THR A 148 6.47 24.88 -13.57
N LYS A 149 5.55 24.00 -13.17
CA LYS A 149 5.65 23.14 -11.97
C LYS A 149 5.98 21.70 -12.34
N TRP A 150 7.12 21.50 -12.98
CA TRP A 150 7.52 20.18 -13.50
C TRP A 150 7.78 19.14 -12.40
N LYS A 151 8.25 19.55 -11.21
CA LYS A 151 8.52 18.65 -10.08
C LYS A 151 7.31 17.83 -9.67
N SER A 152 6.10 18.43 -9.68
CA SER A 152 4.84 17.74 -9.36
C SER A 152 4.25 16.95 -10.53
N LYS A 153 4.96 16.89 -11.66
CA LYS A 153 4.56 16.12 -12.84
C LYS A 153 5.44 14.90 -13.03
N LEU A 154 6.62 14.84 -12.40
CA LEU A 154 7.44 13.64 -12.38
C LEU A 154 6.64 12.49 -11.78
N CYS A 155 6.64 11.33 -12.44
CA CYS A 155 5.83 10.18 -12.05
C CYS A 155 6.70 8.93 -12.16
N TRP A 156 6.84 8.18 -11.07
CA TRP A 156 7.69 6.98 -11.03
C TRP A 156 7.26 5.98 -12.10
N TYR A 157 5.96 5.75 -12.25
CA TYR A 157 5.42 4.76 -13.19
C TYR A 157 5.60 5.12 -14.67
N GLN A 158 5.92 6.38 -14.99
CA GLN A 158 6.15 6.84 -16.36
C GLN A 158 7.64 7.08 -16.63
N ASP A 159 8.38 7.52 -15.62
CA ASP A 159 9.72 8.09 -15.77
C ASP A 159 10.82 7.25 -15.12
N ASN A 160 10.48 6.06 -14.58
CA ASN A 160 11.42 5.18 -13.90
C ASN A 160 12.71 4.95 -14.71
N VAL A 161 12.63 4.72 -16.02
CA VAL A 161 13.80 4.50 -16.88
C VAL A 161 14.73 5.72 -16.88
N CYS A 162 14.16 6.93 -17.02
CA CYS A 162 14.95 8.17 -17.02
C CYS A 162 15.59 8.41 -15.65
N ILE A 163 14.85 8.16 -14.57
CA ILE A 163 15.34 8.29 -13.19
C ILE A 163 16.49 7.31 -12.93
N LEU A 164 16.33 6.04 -13.30
CA LEU A 164 17.34 5.00 -13.12
C LEU A 164 18.62 5.30 -13.92
N ASN A 165 18.48 5.73 -15.18
CA ASN A 165 19.64 6.10 -16.01
C ASN A 165 20.46 7.24 -15.38
N ILE A 166 19.81 8.20 -14.71
CA ILE A 166 20.51 9.31 -14.05
C ILE A 166 21.19 8.84 -12.77
N PHE A 167 20.55 7.97 -11.99
CA PHE A 167 21.19 7.34 -10.84
C PHE A 167 22.42 6.52 -11.22
N GLU A 168 22.38 5.79 -12.33
CA GLU A 168 23.53 5.06 -12.84
C GLU A 168 24.69 5.99 -13.23
N ARG A 169 24.40 7.09 -13.95
CA ARG A 169 25.41 8.10 -14.34
C ARG A 169 26.04 8.78 -13.13
N ASN A 170 25.27 8.98 -12.07
CA ASN A 170 25.72 9.64 -10.84
C ASN A 170 26.30 8.66 -9.81
N ASN A 171 26.68 7.44 -10.22
CA ASN A 171 27.25 6.40 -9.37
C ASN A 171 26.39 6.07 -8.13
N TRP A 172 25.07 6.07 -8.28
CA TRP A 172 24.10 5.79 -7.22
C TRP A 172 24.29 6.68 -5.98
N PRO A 173 23.79 7.94 -6.03
CA PRO A 173 23.96 8.89 -4.93
C PRO A 173 23.17 8.48 -3.66
N PHE A 174 22.29 7.49 -3.77
CA PHE A 174 21.43 7.01 -2.70
C PHE A 174 21.54 5.48 -2.52
N PRO A 175 21.53 4.95 -1.28
CA PRO A 175 21.62 3.52 -1.02
C PRO A 175 20.57 2.69 -1.75
N GLN A 176 21.04 1.82 -2.65
CA GLN A 176 20.17 1.01 -3.51
C GLN A 176 19.22 0.10 -2.72
N ASN A 177 19.65 -0.40 -1.55
CA ASN A 177 18.80 -1.23 -0.68
C ASN A 177 17.55 -0.48 -0.21
N GLU A 178 17.70 0.76 0.25
CA GLU A 178 16.57 1.57 0.71
C GLU A 178 15.68 2.02 -0.44
N PHE A 179 16.27 2.26 -1.61
CA PHE A 179 15.54 2.61 -2.83
C PHE A 179 14.65 1.45 -3.24
N ASN A 180 15.21 0.23 -3.25
CA ASN A 180 14.51 -0.99 -3.57
C ASN A 180 13.34 -1.26 -2.63
N LEU A 181 13.43 -0.88 -1.34
CA LEU A 181 12.29 -1.00 -0.42
C LEU A 181 11.10 -0.14 -0.87
N LEU A 182 11.35 1.10 -1.30
CA LEU A 182 10.29 1.99 -1.79
C LEU A 182 9.72 1.52 -3.12
N THR A 183 10.57 1.15 -4.08
CA THR A 183 10.11 0.71 -5.40
C THR A 183 9.35 -0.61 -5.33
N ASN A 184 9.80 -1.56 -4.49
CA ASN A 184 9.08 -2.82 -4.27
C ASN A 184 7.67 -2.58 -3.72
N GLU A 185 7.49 -1.64 -2.78
CA GLU A 185 6.16 -1.31 -2.26
C GLU A 185 5.25 -0.70 -3.36
N LEU A 186 5.81 0.15 -4.24
CA LEU A 186 5.08 0.69 -5.39
C LEU A 186 4.66 -0.41 -6.37
N ASP A 187 5.57 -1.31 -6.72
CA ASP A 187 5.32 -2.44 -7.63
C ASP A 187 4.27 -3.40 -7.06
N MET A 188 4.35 -3.70 -5.76
CA MET A 188 3.35 -4.52 -5.07
C MET A 188 1.98 -3.84 -5.05
N GLY A 189 1.93 -2.52 -4.83
CA GLY A 189 0.69 -1.76 -4.92
C GLY A 189 0.06 -1.79 -6.30
N GLN A 190 0.86 -1.68 -7.36
CA GLN A 190 0.39 -1.82 -8.74
C GLN A 190 -0.17 -3.22 -9.01
N LYS A 191 0.51 -4.28 -8.52
CA LYS A 191 0.00 -5.66 -8.61
C LYS A 191 -1.36 -5.80 -7.94
N TYR A 192 -1.54 -5.27 -6.73
CA TYR A 192 -2.82 -5.34 -6.01
C TYR A 192 -3.94 -4.57 -6.72
N LEU A 193 -3.65 -3.42 -7.34
CA LEU A 193 -4.63 -2.71 -8.16
C LEU A 193 -5.08 -3.55 -9.37
N ASN A 194 -4.15 -4.20 -10.06
CA ASN A 194 -4.46 -5.06 -11.20
C ASN A 194 -5.26 -6.29 -10.77
N GLU A 195 -4.88 -6.94 -9.67
CA GLU A 195 -5.62 -8.09 -9.11
C GLU A 195 -7.07 -7.71 -8.77
N ILE A 196 -7.28 -6.55 -8.16
CA ILE A 196 -8.63 -6.09 -7.82
C ILE A 196 -9.42 -5.70 -9.05
N LYS A 197 -8.78 -5.13 -10.07
CA LYS A 197 -9.44 -4.90 -11.36
C LYS A 197 -9.97 -6.20 -11.94
N HIS A 198 -9.15 -7.25 -11.96
CA HIS A 198 -9.58 -8.58 -12.41
C HIS A 198 -10.69 -9.17 -11.53
N LEU A 199 -10.65 -8.96 -10.22
CA LEU A 199 -11.72 -9.40 -9.32
C LEU A 199 -13.04 -8.65 -9.56
N LYS A 200 -12.98 -7.34 -9.80
CA LYS A 200 -14.13 -6.50 -10.19
C LYS A 200 -14.70 -6.92 -11.54
N GLU A 201 -13.85 -7.16 -12.53
CA GLU A 201 -14.26 -7.63 -13.85
C GLU A 201 -14.96 -8.98 -13.75
N LYS A 202 -14.38 -9.98 -13.08
CA LYS A 202 -15.03 -11.29 -12.86
C LYS A 202 -16.37 -11.15 -12.14
N ARG A 203 -16.46 -10.28 -11.11
CA ARG A 203 -17.72 -9.96 -10.43
C ARG A 203 -18.75 -9.41 -11.43
N ASN A 204 -18.35 -8.44 -12.26
CA ASN A 204 -19.23 -7.81 -13.23
C ASN A 204 -19.62 -8.76 -14.37
N SER A 205 -18.73 -9.62 -14.86
CA SER A 205 -19.03 -10.67 -15.84
C SER A 205 -20.06 -11.68 -15.30
N SER A 206 -19.96 -12.04 -14.02
CA SER A 206 -20.98 -12.87 -13.36
C SER A 206 -22.30 -12.12 -13.10
N MET A 207 -22.26 -10.79 -12.93
CA MET A 207 -23.42 -9.90 -12.78
C MET A 207 -24.04 -9.44 -14.10
N LEU A 208 -23.33 -9.53 -15.23
CA LEU A 208 -23.84 -9.16 -16.57
C LEU A 208 -24.88 -10.16 -17.10
N ILE A 209 -25.12 -11.25 -16.39
CA ILE A 209 -26.33 -12.09 -16.55
C ILE A 209 -27.55 -11.46 -15.85
N ARG A 210 -27.41 -10.40 -15.04
CA ARG A 210 -28.49 -9.86 -14.19
C ARG A 210 -28.72 -8.35 -14.11
N SER A 211 -27.90 -7.46 -14.68
CA SER A 211 -28.35 -6.11 -15.10
C SER A 211 -27.21 -5.23 -15.58
N SER A 212 -27.43 -4.61 -16.73
CA SER A 212 -26.58 -3.58 -17.31
C SER A 212 -26.79 -2.24 -16.60
N LYS A 213 -25.85 -1.83 -15.75
CA LYS A 213 -25.63 -0.42 -15.41
C LYS A 213 -24.15 -0.09 -15.57
N GLN A 214 -23.88 0.85 -16.48
CA GLN A 214 -22.56 1.38 -16.79
C GLN A 214 -21.88 1.92 -15.54
N ILE A 215 -20.64 1.48 -15.29
CA ILE A 215 -19.75 2.08 -14.29
C ILE A 215 -18.69 2.87 -15.05
N ASN A 216 -18.92 4.18 -15.18
CA ASN A 216 -17.93 5.13 -15.66
C ASN A 216 -16.88 5.35 -14.57
N SER A 217 -15.86 4.50 -14.51
CA SER A 217 -14.71 4.69 -13.63
C SER A 217 -13.70 5.61 -14.32
N THR A 218 -13.64 6.87 -13.87
CA THR A 218 -12.68 7.91 -14.30
C THR A 218 -11.23 7.64 -13.87
N PHE A 219 -10.97 6.45 -13.30
CA PHE A 219 -9.71 6.05 -12.69
C PHE A 219 -8.77 5.29 -13.66
N TYR A 220 -9.25 4.92 -14.85
CA TYR A 220 -8.47 4.12 -15.81
C TYR A 220 -7.46 4.93 -16.63
N ASP A 221 -7.60 6.26 -16.67
CA ASP A 221 -6.70 7.15 -17.43
C ASP A 221 -5.56 7.73 -16.57
N ARG A 222 -5.33 7.17 -15.38
CA ARG A 222 -4.35 7.65 -14.40
C ARG A 222 -3.41 6.53 -13.95
N ALA A 223 -2.16 6.88 -13.72
CA ALA A 223 -1.17 6.02 -13.08
C ALA A 223 -1.65 5.55 -11.69
N PRO A 224 -1.08 4.46 -11.14
CA PRO A 224 -1.41 3.95 -9.80
C PRO A 224 -1.34 5.00 -8.69
N CYS A 225 -0.40 5.94 -8.80
CA CYS A 225 -0.25 7.08 -7.90
C CYS A 225 -1.25 8.24 -8.13
N GLY A 226 -2.07 8.18 -9.18
CA GLY A 226 -3.08 9.19 -9.51
C GLY A 226 -2.64 10.26 -10.51
N HIS A 227 -1.38 10.25 -10.97
CA HIS A 227 -0.93 11.14 -12.04
C HIS A 227 -1.62 10.80 -13.38
N PRO A 228 -2.06 11.78 -14.18
CA PRO A 228 -2.55 11.51 -15.53
C PRO A 228 -1.41 10.99 -16.42
N TYR A 229 -1.72 10.07 -17.33
CA TYR A 229 -0.75 9.67 -18.35
C TYR A 229 -0.46 10.84 -19.29
N ARG A 230 0.83 11.16 -19.48
CA ARG A 230 1.22 12.14 -20.49
C ARG A 230 0.97 11.52 -21.87
N ARG A 231 0.21 12.22 -22.72
CA ARG A 231 0.08 11.84 -24.13
C ARG A 231 1.45 12.03 -24.78
N GLN A 232 2.00 10.96 -25.36
CA GLN A 232 3.15 11.07 -26.24
C GLN A 232 2.67 11.84 -27.48
N ILE A 233 3.29 13.00 -27.73
CA ILE A 233 3.09 13.81 -28.94
C ILE A 233 4.30 13.56 -29.82
#